data_AF-A0A971JUJ9-F1
#
_entry.id   AF-A0A971JUJ9-F1
#
_cell.length_a   1.000
_cell.length_b   1.000
_cell.length_c   1.000
_cell.angle_alpha   90.00
_cell.angle_beta   90.00
_cell.angle_gamma   90.00
#
_symmetry.space_group_name_H-M   'P 1'
#
loop_
_entity.id
_entity.type
_entity.pdbx_description
1 polymer ?
#
loop_
_entity_poly.entity_id
_entity_poly.type
_entity_poly.pdbx_seq_one_letter_code
_entity_poly.pdbx_strand_id
1 'polypeptide(L)' 'MSDPVDREALRDLAVTVASRAAEDVRARAGAPDLRIASKSSATDPVTEVDRAVEARLVADLLAARPDDGVVG' A
#
# COMPACT_ATOMS: atom_id res chain seq x y z
N MET A 1 -7.40 -28.90 6.29
CA MET A 1 -5.94 -29.03 6.48
C MET A 1 -5.36 -27.86 5.72
N SER A 2 -4.96 -26.79 6.40
CA SER A 2 -4.45 -25.60 5.72
C SER A 2 -3.14 -25.97 5.05
N ASP A 3 -3.01 -25.63 3.77
CA ASP A 3 -1.74 -25.66 3.06
C ASP A 3 -0.72 -24.85 3.88
N PRO A 4 0.51 -25.35 4.13
CA PRO A 4 1.54 -24.55 4.78
C PRO A 4 1.73 -23.25 3.99
N VAL A 5 1.54 -22.12 4.68
CA VAL A 5 1.75 -20.80 4.10
C VAL A 5 3.21 -20.69 3.62
N ASP A 6 3.38 -20.56 2.32
CA ASP A 6 4.69 -20.27 1.71
C ASP A 6 5.09 -18.82 2.02
N ARG A 7 6.04 -18.69 2.94
CA ARG A 7 6.54 -17.40 3.41
C ARG A 7 7.40 -16.70 2.38
N GLU A 8 8.11 -17.44 1.54
CA GLU A 8 8.97 -16.87 0.51
C GLU A 8 8.10 -16.27 -0.61
N ALA A 9 7.09 -17.01 -1.06
CA ALA A 9 6.10 -16.51 -2.01
C ALA A 9 5.35 -15.26 -1.49
N LEU A 10 4.96 -15.25 -0.21
CA LEU A 10 4.34 -14.07 0.40
C LEU A 10 5.27 -12.85 0.42
N ARG A 11 6.54 -13.07 0.79
CA ARG A 11 7.54 -12.00 0.82
C ARG A 11 7.80 -11.45 -0.57
N ASP A 12 7.88 -12.30 -1.59
CA ASP A 12 8.10 -11.88 -2.96
C ASP A 12 6.90 -11.12 -3.54
N LEU A 13 5.67 -11.55 -3.23
CA LEU A 13 4.46 -10.79 -3.53
C LEU A 13 4.50 -9.40 -2.89
N ALA A 14 4.81 -9.33 -1.59
CA ALA A 14 4.89 -8.07 -0.85
C ALA A 14 5.91 -7.09 -1.46
N VAL A 15 7.12 -7.59 -1.77
CA VAL A 15 8.17 -6.78 -2.43
C VAL A 15 7.70 -6.28 -3.79
N THR A 16 7.01 -7.13 -4.56
CA THR A 16 6.50 -6.79 -5.90
C THR A 16 5.48 -5.66 -5.82
N VAL A 17 4.45 -5.77 -4.98
CA VAL A 17 3.40 -4.74 -4.87
C VAL A 17 3.95 -3.45 -4.26
N ALA A 18 4.85 -3.53 -3.28
CA ALA A 18 5.49 -2.35 -2.69
C ALA A 18 6.35 -1.59 -3.70
N SER A 19 7.10 -2.31 -4.54
CA SER A 19 7.95 -1.70 -5.57
C SER A 19 7.13 -0.93 -6.60
N ARG A 20 5.97 -1.47 -6.99
CA ARG A 20 5.00 -0.82 -7.87
C ARG A 20 4.38 0.41 -7.22
N ALA A 21 3.90 0.30 -5.99
CA ALA A 21 3.33 1.44 -5.27
C ALA A 21 4.35 2.57 -5.04
N ALA A 22 5.64 2.22 -4.87
CA ALA A 22 6.71 3.21 -4.76
C ALA A 22 6.88 4.06 -6.03
N GLU A 23 6.46 3.58 -7.20
CA GLU A 23 6.43 4.39 -8.43
C GLU A 23 5.40 5.52 -8.33
N ASP A 24 4.24 5.26 -7.74
CA ASP A 24 3.20 6.28 -7.54
C ASP A 24 3.69 7.38 -6.58
N VAL A 25 4.37 6.97 -5.50
CA VAL A 25 5.00 7.89 -4.56
C VAL A 25 6.04 8.76 -5.28
N ARG A 26 6.92 8.14 -6.07
CA ARG A 26 7.95 8.86 -6.85
C ARG A 26 7.33 9.82 -7.86
N ALA A 27 6.26 9.42 -8.54
CA ALA A 27 5.58 10.24 -9.55
C ALA A 27 4.96 11.52 -8.95
N ARG A 28 4.61 11.50 -7.67
CA ARG A 28 4.03 12.65 -6.95
C ARG A 28 5.04 13.39 -6.05
N ALA A 29 6.28 12.91 -5.98
CA ALA A 29 7.31 13.55 -5.17
C ALA A 29 7.57 14.98 -5.65
N GLY A 30 7.47 15.95 -4.73
CA GLY A 30 7.68 17.37 -5.04
C GLY A 30 6.54 18.03 -5.83
N ALA A 31 5.41 17.35 -6.00
CA ALA A 31 4.25 17.95 -6.65
C ALA A 31 3.75 19.20 -5.87
N PRO A 32 3.60 20.36 -6.53
CA PRO A 32 3.21 21.60 -5.86
C PRO A 32 1.73 21.61 -5.44
N ASP A 33 0.93 20.67 -5.95
CA ASP A 33 -0.52 20.57 -5.76
C ASP A 33 -0.92 19.40 -4.85
N LEU A 34 0.02 18.87 -4.06
CA LEU A 34 -0.22 17.75 -3.17
C LEU A 34 -1.32 18.09 -2.16
N ARG A 35 -2.42 17.33 -2.16
CA ARG A 35 -3.47 17.48 -1.15
C ARG A 35 -3.01 16.86 0.16
N ILE A 36 -2.90 17.69 1.19
CA ILE A 36 -2.52 17.30 2.55
C ILE A 36 -3.72 17.46 3.46
N ALA A 37 -3.99 16.43 4.26
CA ALA A 37 -4.95 16.44 5.36
C ALA A 37 -4.25 15.98 6.64
N SER A 38 -4.99 15.91 7.73
CA SER A 38 -4.53 15.36 9.01
C SER A 38 -5.38 14.15 9.38
N LYS A 39 -4.77 13.17 10.05
CA LYS A 39 -5.52 12.04 10.61
C LYS A 39 -6.17 12.47 11.93
N SER A 40 -5.48 12.21 13.05
CA SER A 40 -5.99 12.46 14.41
C SER A 40 -5.61 13.83 14.96
N SER A 41 -4.54 14.44 14.45
CA SER A 41 -4.02 15.73 14.91
C SER A 41 -3.31 16.47 13.78
N ALA A 42 -3.15 17.79 13.92
CA ALA A 42 -2.47 18.64 12.95
C ALA A 42 -1.00 18.22 12.68
N THR A 43 -0.37 17.51 13.61
CA THR A 43 1.01 17.00 13.48
C THR A 43 1.09 15.59 12.89
N ASP A 44 -0.04 15.00 12.53
CA ASP A 44 -0.15 13.67 11.92
C ASP A 44 -0.72 13.81 10.49
N PRO A 45 0.11 14.26 9.52
CA PRO A 45 -0.33 14.53 8.16
C PRO A 45 -0.58 13.24 7.39
N VAL A 46 -1.50 13.32 6.45
CA VAL A 46 -1.78 12.27 5.46
C VAL A 46 -2.09 12.94 4.12
N THR A 47 -1.48 12.44 3.07
CA THR A 47 -1.61 13.00 1.73
C THR A 47 -2.64 12.20 0.92
N GLU A 48 -2.99 12.70 -0.26
CA GLU A 48 -3.70 11.90 -1.25
C GLU A 48 -2.89 10.69 -1.76
N VAL A 49 -1.56 10.79 -1.73
CA VAL A 49 -0.66 9.73 -2.20
C VAL A 49 -0.69 8.55 -1.24
N ASP A 50 -0.67 8.81 0.08
CA ASP A 50 -0.78 7.76 1.10
C ASP A 50 -2.06 6.94 0.91
N ARG A 51 -3.19 7.63 0.70
CA ARG A 51 -4.50 6.98 0.49
C ARG A 51 -4.53 6.19 -0.82
N ALA A 52 -3.98 6.73 -1.89
CA ALA A 52 -3.93 6.06 -3.18
C ALA A 52 -3.06 4.80 -3.12
N VAL A 53 -1.90 4.88 -2.46
CA VAL A 53 -0.96 3.77 -2.27
C VAL A 53 -1.59 2.68 -1.41
N GLU A 54 -2.23 3.02 -0.29
CA GLU A 54 -2.92 2.04 0.56
C GLU A 54 -4.01 1.30 -0.21
N ALA A 55 -4.87 2.03 -0.92
CA ALA A 55 -5.93 1.43 -1.73
C ALA A 55 -5.39 0.48 -2.81
N ARG A 56 -4.29 0.87 -3.48
CA ARG A 56 -3.62 0.03 -4.48
C ARG A 56 -3.02 -1.22 -3.85
N LEU A 57 -2.31 -1.09 -2.73
CA LEU A 57 -1.69 -2.23 -2.05
C LEU A 57 -2.74 -3.25 -1.61
N VAL A 58 -3.85 -2.78 -1.01
CA VAL A 58 -4.97 -3.65 -0.61
C VAL A 58 -5.56 -4.35 -1.83
N ALA A 59 -5.80 -3.62 -2.92
CA ALA A 59 -6.34 -4.20 -4.15
C ALA A 59 -5.41 -5.25 -4.78
N ASP A 60 -4.12 -4.95 -4.91
CA ASP A 60 -3.14 -5.86 -5.52
C ASP A 60 -2.93 -7.12 -4.65
N LEU A 61 -2.89 -6.98 -3.32
CA LEU A 61 -2.76 -8.10 -2.40
C LEU A 61 -3.99 -9.01 -2.44
N LEU A 62 -5.20 -8.45 -2.36
CA LEU A 62 -6.45 -9.23 -2.41
C LEU A 62 -6.72 -9.83 -3.78
N ALA A 63 -6.24 -9.22 -4.87
CA ALA A 63 -6.32 -9.82 -6.20
C ALA A 63 -5.47 -11.09 -6.31
N ALA A 64 -4.30 -11.13 -5.65
CA ALA A 64 -3.42 -12.30 -5.63
C ALA A 64 -3.84 -13.32 -4.56
N ARG A 65 -4.36 -12.85 -3.42
CA ARG A 65 -4.71 -13.65 -2.24
C ARG A 65 -6.08 -13.23 -1.68
N PRO A 66 -7.18 -13.62 -2.35
CA PRO A 66 -8.53 -13.15 -2.02
C PRO A 66 -9.05 -13.60 -0.65
N ASP A 67 -8.48 -14.68 -0.10
CA ASP A 67 -8.87 -15.23 1.21
C ASP A 67 -8.09 -14.62 2.39
N ASP A 68 -7.10 -13.77 2.12
CA ASP A 68 -6.27 -13.15 3.16
C ASP A 68 -6.93 -11.87 3.71
N GLY A 69 -6.70 -11.59 5.00
CA GLY A 69 -7.03 -10.30 5.61
C GLY A 69 -5.87 -9.30 5.49
N VAL A 70 -6.17 -8.04 5.19
CA VAL A 70 -5.19 -6.94 5.13
C VAL A 70 -5.60 -5.83 6.10
N VAL A 71 -4.64 -5.30 6.86
CA VAL A 71 -4.83 -4.20 7.81
C VAL A 71 -3.77 -3.13 7.52
N GLY A 72 -4.22 -1.88 7.37
CA GLY A 72 -3.40 -0.69 7.12
C GLY A 72 -3.64 0.40 8.16
#